data_AF-A0AAW4VZ65-F1
#
_entry.id   AF-A0AAW4VZ65-F1
#
_cell.length_a   1.000
_cell.length_b   1.000
_cell.length_c   1.000
_cell.angle_alpha   90.00
_cell.angle_beta   90.00
_cell.angle_gamma   90.00
#
_symmetry.space_group_name_H-M   'P 1'
#
loop_
_entity.id
_entity.type
_entity.pdbx_description
1 polymer ?
#
loop_
_entity_poly.entity_id
_entity_poly.type
_entity_poly.pdbx_seq_one_letter_code
_entity_poly.pdbx_strand_id
1 'polypeptide(L)'
;MKRRIVFALISVLICVGAAVWLVPYTPVPDMDGFWNVRIWRVNGADITELTEQVNQTALREVLTQVKASRVPHPKHSFSMDKISYEIVAVYNDTPTFLDIGEINFVYRDWVHNLKNGSEILTQLDKICND
;
A
#
# COMPACT_ATOMS: atom_id res chain seq x y z
N MET A 1 35.92 24.49 17.10
CA MET A 1 34.52 24.84 16.74
C MET A 1 34.08 24.26 15.38
N LYS A 2 34.85 24.39 14.29
CA LYS A 2 34.48 23.85 12.96
C LYS A 2 34.07 22.36 12.94
N ARG A 3 34.85 21.47 13.59
CA ARG A 3 34.50 20.02 13.65
C ARG A 3 33.19 19.72 14.38
N ARG A 4 32.87 20.46 15.45
CA ARG A 4 31.61 20.28 16.21
C ARG A 4 30.38 20.66 15.38
N ILE A 5 30.48 21.72 14.57
CA ILE A 5 29.41 22.14 13.65
C ILE A 5 29.22 21.10 12.55
N VAL A 6 30.31 20.55 12.00
CA VAL A 6 30.24 19.47 10.99
C VAL A 6 29.55 18.22 11.54
N PHE A 7 29.89 17.78 12.76
CA PHE A 7 29.21 16.65 13.39
C PHE A 7 27.73 16.93 13.67
N ALA A 8 27.38 18.14 14.11
CA ALA A 8 25.99 18.53 14.29
C ALA A 8 25.20 18.47 12.96
N LEU A 9 25.77 18.99 11.87
CA LEU A 9 25.14 18.92 10.54
C LEU A 9 24.94 17.49 10.06
N ILE A 10 25.92 16.61 10.26
CA ILE A 10 25.81 15.19 9.89
C ILE A 10 24.69 14.52 10.70
N SER A 11 24.60 14.78 12.02
CA SER A 11 23.55 14.22 12.85
C SER A 11 22.15 14.67 12.42
N VAL A 12 21.98 15.96 12.06
CA VAL A 12 20.72 16.48 11.53
C VAL A 12 20.38 15.82 10.19
N LEU A 13 21.35 15.65 9.30
CA LEU A 13 21.14 15.01 8.00
C LEU A 13 20.65 13.55 8.16
N ILE A 14 21.25 12.81 9.10
CA ILE A 14 20.86 11.43 9.43
C ILE A 14 19.42 11.40 9.98
N CYS A 15 19.07 12.30 10.89
CA CYS A 15 17.72 12.39 11.45
C CYS A 15 16.67 12.74 10.39
N VAL A 16 16.98 13.66 9.47
CA VAL A 16 16.08 14.01 8.36
C VAL A 16 15.91 12.82 7.42
N GLY A 17 17.01 12.13 7.08
CA GLY A 17 16.96 10.91 6.26
C GLY A 17 16.10 9.81 6.88
N ALA A 18 16.16 9.63 8.20
CA ALA A 18 15.31 8.69 8.93
C ALA A 18 13.84 9.14 8.97
N ALA A 19 13.58 10.44 9.15
CA ALA A 19 12.22 10.98 9.22
C ALA A 19 11.44 10.80 7.90
N VAL A 20 12.13 10.82 6.75
CA VAL A 20 11.52 10.54 5.43
C VAL A 20 10.87 9.15 5.38
N TRP A 21 11.35 8.17 6.14
CA TRP A 21 10.74 6.84 6.19
C TRP A 21 9.43 6.80 6.99
N LEU A 22 9.20 7.80 7.85
CA LEU A 22 8.03 7.87 8.72
C LEU A 22 6.86 8.64 8.10
N VAL A 23 7.13 9.50 7.12
CA VAL A 23 6.09 10.28 6.43
C VAL A 23 5.31 9.36 5.49
N PRO A 24 3.98 9.18 5.69
CA PRO A 24 3.16 8.44 4.74
C PRO A 24 3.10 9.18 3.41
N TYR A 25 3.10 8.42 2.32
CA TYR A 25 2.88 8.93 0.96
C TYR A 25 1.76 8.15 0.29
N THR A 26 1.23 8.69 -0.79
CA THR A 26 0.20 8.03 -1.61
C THR A 26 0.91 7.30 -2.75
N PRO A 27 0.99 5.96 -2.74
CA PRO A 27 1.70 5.21 -3.77
C PRO A 27 1.02 5.29 -5.13
N VAL A 28 -0.27 5.60 -5.16
CA VAL A 28 -1.06 5.72 -6.38
C VAL A 28 -1.92 6.98 -6.28
N PRO A 29 -1.40 8.19 -6.55
CA PRO A 29 -2.10 9.44 -6.19
C PRO A 29 -3.31 9.81 -7.06
N ASP A 30 -3.46 9.22 -8.24
CA ASP A 30 -4.51 9.56 -9.21
C ASP A 30 -4.99 8.33 -9.98
N MET A 31 -6.06 8.53 -10.77
CA MET A 31 -6.70 7.47 -11.53
C MET A 31 -6.11 7.27 -12.94
N ASP A 32 -5.42 8.27 -13.48
CA ASP A 32 -5.02 8.32 -14.89
C ASP A 32 -3.89 7.31 -15.17
N GLY A 33 -3.05 7.03 -14.18
CA GLY A 33 -1.95 6.09 -14.32
C GLY A 33 -2.34 4.60 -14.26
N PHE A 34 -3.60 4.26 -13.97
CA PHE A 34 -4.02 2.87 -13.80
C PHE A 34 -4.22 2.11 -15.11
N TRP A 35 -3.69 0.89 -15.14
CA TRP A 35 -4.05 -0.14 -16.10
C TRP A 35 -4.13 -1.52 -15.44
N ASN A 36 -4.95 -2.42 -16.00
CA ASN A 36 -5.13 -3.79 -15.54
C ASN A 36 -5.40 -3.96 -14.04
N VAL A 37 -6.34 -3.17 -13.49
CA VAL A 37 -6.78 -3.31 -12.10
C VAL A 37 -7.66 -4.56 -11.97
N ARG A 38 -7.29 -5.44 -11.04
CA ARG A 38 -7.98 -6.69 -10.72
C ARG A 38 -8.05 -6.86 -9.22
N ILE A 39 -9.13 -7.47 -8.75
CA ILE A 39 -9.39 -7.66 -7.32
C ILE A 39 -9.88 -9.08 -7.06
N TRP A 40 -9.35 -9.67 -6.01
CA TRP A 40 -9.75 -10.97 -5.50
C TRP A 40 -10.19 -10.83 -4.04
N ARG A 41 -11.23 -11.56 -3.68
CA ARG A 41 -11.57 -11.85 -2.29
C ARG A 41 -10.81 -13.08 -1.84
N VAL A 42 -10.17 -12.98 -0.68
CA VAL A 42 -9.35 -14.02 -0.08
C VAL A 42 -10.01 -14.47 1.22
N ASN A 43 -10.28 -15.77 1.32
CA ASN A 43 -10.84 -16.43 2.50
C ASN A 43 -9.99 -17.67 2.82
N GLY A 44 -8.77 -17.46 3.30
CA GLY A 44 -7.81 -18.53 3.54
C GLY A 44 -7.36 -19.19 2.22
N ALA A 45 -7.77 -20.44 1.98
CA ALA A 45 -7.43 -21.16 0.75
C ALA A 45 -8.40 -20.89 -0.41
N ASP A 46 -9.56 -20.29 -0.13
CA ASP A 46 -10.53 -19.91 -1.15
C ASP A 46 -10.23 -18.50 -1.67
N ILE A 47 -10.07 -18.38 -2.98
CA ILE A 47 -9.76 -17.13 -3.67
C ILE A 47 -10.76 -16.96 -4.81
N THR A 48 -11.55 -15.89 -4.74
CA THR A 48 -12.59 -15.57 -5.73
C THR A 48 -12.25 -14.26 -6.43
N GLU A 49 -12.16 -14.27 -7.76
CA GLU A 49 -11.98 -13.05 -8.54
C GLU A 49 -13.29 -12.23 -8.60
N LEU A 50 -13.20 -10.95 -8.25
CA LEU A 50 -14.33 -10.01 -8.22
C LEU A 50 -14.25 -8.95 -9.31
N THR A 51 -13.20 -8.94 -10.14
CA THR A 51 -12.90 -7.88 -11.11
C THR A 51 -14.09 -7.45 -11.96
N GLU A 52 -14.87 -8.41 -12.48
CA GLU A 52 -16.02 -8.10 -13.36
C GLU A 52 -17.28 -7.65 -12.62
N GLN A 53 -17.36 -7.91 -11.32
CA GLN A 53 -18.53 -7.63 -10.47
C GLN A 53 -18.42 -6.27 -9.78
N VAL A 54 -17.18 -5.80 -9.55
CA VAL A 54 -16.90 -4.54 -8.84
C VAL A 54 -16.92 -3.36 -9.81
N ASN A 55 -17.49 -2.24 -9.36
CA ASN A 55 -17.38 -0.97 -10.08
C ASN A 55 -15.91 -0.53 -10.16
N GLN A 56 -15.32 -0.66 -11.35
CA GLN A 56 -13.90 -0.39 -11.60
C GLN A 56 -13.49 1.07 -11.36
N THR A 57 -14.40 2.01 -11.56
CA THR A 57 -14.15 3.43 -11.27
C THR A 57 -14.03 3.64 -9.76
N ALA A 58 -14.99 3.12 -9.00
CA ALA A 58 -14.98 3.21 -7.53
C ALA A 58 -13.76 2.48 -6.94
N LEU A 59 -13.39 1.31 -7.47
CA LEU A 59 -12.20 0.59 -7.04
C LEU A 59 -10.93 1.44 -7.22
N ARG A 60 -10.75 2.08 -8.38
CA ARG A 60 -9.61 2.97 -8.62
C ARG A 60 -9.62 4.18 -7.69
N GLU A 61 -10.79 4.78 -7.44
CA GLU A 61 -10.94 5.88 -6.46
C GLU A 61 -10.57 5.46 -5.03
N VAL A 62 -10.87 4.24 -4.62
CA VAL A 62 -10.41 3.71 -3.31
C VAL A 62 -8.89 3.59 -3.29
N LEU A 63 -8.31 3.05 -4.37
CA LEU A 63 -6.85 2.88 -4.46
C LEU A 63 -6.09 4.21 -4.41
N THR A 64 -6.68 5.32 -4.89
CA THR A 64 -6.02 6.63 -4.80
C THR A 64 -5.92 7.20 -3.40
N GLN A 65 -6.70 6.66 -2.47
CA GLN A 65 -6.73 7.09 -1.07
C GLN A 65 -5.74 6.31 -0.20
N VAL A 66 -5.08 5.29 -0.75
CA VAL A 66 -4.12 4.46 -0.03
C VAL A 66 -2.96 5.32 0.47
N LYS A 67 -2.63 5.19 1.76
CA LYS A 67 -1.45 5.81 2.36
C LYS A 67 -0.48 4.71 2.78
N ALA A 68 0.76 4.83 2.35
CA ALA A 68 1.81 3.85 2.60
C ALA A 68 3.03 4.48 3.26
N SER A 69 3.78 3.70 4.03
CA SER A 69 5.14 4.07 4.45
C SER A 69 6.09 2.92 4.20
N ARG A 70 7.38 3.24 3.97
CA ARG A 70 8.40 2.20 3.85
C ARG A 70 8.46 1.36 5.13
N VAL A 71 8.69 0.06 4.97
CA VAL A 71 8.93 -0.84 6.11
C VAL A 71 10.42 -0.78 6.45
N PRO A 72 10.80 -0.43 7.70
CA PRO A 72 12.21 -0.38 8.10
C PRO A 72 12.90 -1.75 8.12
N HIS A 73 12.12 -2.84 8.19
CA HIS A 73 12.62 -4.22 8.12
C HIS A 73 11.72 -5.05 7.19
N PRO A 74 12.28 -5.83 6.25
CA PRO A 74 11.48 -6.76 5.45
C PRO A 74 10.65 -7.65 6.38
N LYS A 75 9.34 -7.70 6.18
CA LYS A 75 8.50 -8.69 6.87
C LYS A 75 8.60 -10.00 6.09
N HIS A 76 9.07 -11.05 6.76
CA HIS A 76 9.14 -12.40 6.18
C HIS A 76 7.84 -13.14 6.48
N SER A 77 7.30 -13.84 5.47
CA SER A 77 6.13 -14.72 5.50
C SER A 77 4.86 -14.12 6.12
N PHE A 78 3.84 -13.96 5.29
CA PHE A 78 2.49 -13.62 5.72
C PHE A 78 1.56 -14.79 5.49
N SER A 79 0.57 -14.92 6.37
CA SER A 79 -0.42 -15.98 6.26
C SER A 79 -1.63 -15.45 5.47
N MET A 80 -2.05 -16.20 4.45
CA MET A 80 -3.14 -15.82 3.54
C MET A 80 -4.49 -15.69 4.25
N ASP A 81 -4.69 -16.35 5.38
CA ASP A 81 -5.87 -16.24 6.24
C ASP A 81 -6.06 -14.83 6.85
N LYS A 82 -5.01 -13.99 6.82
CA LYS A 82 -5.03 -12.61 7.30
C LYS A 82 -5.34 -11.58 6.22
N ILE A 83 -5.48 -12.01 4.98
CA ILE A 83 -5.78 -11.17 3.82
C ILE A 83 -7.25 -11.38 3.48
N SER A 84 -7.98 -10.28 3.28
CA SER A 84 -9.39 -10.28 2.89
C SER A 84 -9.56 -9.91 1.41
N TYR A 85 -8.72 -9.00 0.91
CA TYR A 85 -8.64 -8.64 -0.50
C TYR A 85 -7.20 -8.58 -0.96
N GLU A 86 -6.96 -9.15 -2.14
CA GLU A 86 -5.74 -8.96 -2.92
C GLU A 86 -6.11 -8.13 -4.16
N ILE A 87 -5.35 -7.09 -4.45
CA ILE A 87 -5.56 -6.21 -5.60
C ILE A 87 -4.26 -6.13 -6.38
N VAL A 88 -4.36 -6.42 -7.67
CA VAL A 88 -3.26 -6.26 -8.61
C VAL A 88 -3.62 -5.13 -9.55
N ALA A 89 -2.76 -4.14 -9.63
CA ALA A 89 -2.86 -3.03 -10.56
C ALA A 89 -1.50 -2.78 -11.18
N VAL A 90 -1.49 -2.11 -12.31
CA VAL A 90 -0.29 -1.44 -12.76
C VAL A 90 -0.55 0.04 -12.78
N TYR A 91 0.35 0.79 -12.15
CA TYR A 91 0.25 2.24 -12.06
C TYR A 91 1.57 2.87 -12.54
N ASN A 92 1.49 3.71 -13.56
CA ASN A 92 2.65 4.32 -14.24
C ASN A 92 3.74 3.27 -14.52
N ASP A 93 3.36 2.22 -15.26
CA ASP A 93 4.22 1.09 -15.66
C ASP A 93 4.85 0.26 -14.53
N THR A 94 4.45 0.52 -13.28
CA THR A 94 4.95 -0.21 -12.11
C THR A 94 3.88 -1.14 -11.55
N PRO A 95 4.10 -2.46 -11.55
CA PRO A 95 3.22 -3.41 -10.89
C PRO A 95 3.01 -3.02 -9.43
N THR A 96 1.75 -3.01 -9.01
CA THR A 96 1.33 -2.57 -7.68
C THR A 96 0.36 -3.60 -7.12
N PHE A 97 0.79 -4.28 -6.05
CA PHE A 97 0.02 -5.31 -5.37
C PHE A 97 -0.38 -4.77 -4.01
N LEU A 98 -1.65 -4.93 -3.64
CA LEU A 98 -2.16 -4.54 -2.33
C LEU A 98 -2.83 -5.74 -1.69
N ASP A 99 -2.37 -6.07 -0.48
CA ASP A 99 -2.98 -7.08 0.36
C ASP A 99 -3.55 -6.39 1.59
N ILE A 100 -4.86 -6.54 1.77
CA ILE A 100 -5.66 -5.76 2.72
C ILE A 100 -6.52 -6.70 3.55
N GLY A 101 -6.54 -6.52 4.86
CA GLY A 101 -7.22 -7.37 5.83
C GLY A 101 -6.73 -7.11 7.25
N GLU A 102 -6.46 -8.16 8.02
CA GLU A 102 -5.79 -8.05 9.33
C GLU A 102 -4.35 -7.54 9.14
N ILE A 103 -3.71 -7.95 8.05
CA ILE A 103 -2.44 -7.38 7.58
C ILE A 103 -2.68 -6.48 6.37
N ASN A 104 -1.88 -5.41 6.26
CA ASN A 104 -2.09 -4.38 5.25
C ASN A 104 -0.75 -3.91 4.67
N PHE A 105 -0.51 -4.20 3.39
CA PHE A 105 0.72 -3.81 2.71
C PHE A 105 0.53 -3.52 1.23
N VAL A 106 1.48 -2.76 0.68
CA VAL A 106 1.61 -2.50 -0.76
C VAL A 106 2.97 -2.97 -1.21
N TYR A 107 3.02 -3.69 -2.32
CA TYR A 107 4.24 -4.05 -3.00
C TYR A 107 4.31 -3.36 -4.37
N ARG A 108 5.40 -2.63 -4.62
CA ARG A 108 5.75 -2.05 -5.94
C ARG A 108 7.18 -2.43 -6.30
N ASP A 109 8.14 -1.64 -5.83
CA ASP A 109 9.58 -1.95 -5.87
C ASP A 109 10.05 -2.61 -4.56
N TRP A 110 9.35 -2.29 -3.47
CA TRP A 110 9.60 -2.79 -2.12
C TRP A 110 8.25 -2.99 -1.41
N VAL A 111 8.27 -3.63 -0.24
CA VAL A 111 7.08 -3.76 0.61
C VAL A 111 6.90 -2.50 1.45
N HIS A 112 5.68 -1.97 1.49
CA HIS A 112 5.29 -0.80 2.26
C HIS A 112 4.15 -1.17 3.21
N ASN A 113 4.14 -0.62 4.43
CA ASN A 113 2.99 -0.76 5.32
C ASN A 113 1.88 0.18 4.85
N LEU A 114 0.65 -0.33 4.70
CA LEU A 114 -0.52 0.55 4.61
C LEU A 114 -0.74 1.22 5.96
N LYS A 115 -0.99 2.54 5.95
CA LYS A 115 -1.25 3.33 7.16
C LYS A 115 -2.73 3.49 7.45
N ASN A 116 -3.57 3.38 6.42
CA ASN A 116 -5.02 3.47 6.52
C ASN A 116 -5.72 2.16 6.10
N GLY A 117 -5.12 1.01 6.43
CA GLY A 117 -5.64 -0.33 6.13
C GLY A 117 -7.13 -0.53 6.43
N SER A 118 -7.54 -0.19 7.65
CA SER A 118 -8.93 -0.34 8.10
C SER A 118 -9.92 0.53 7.32
N GLU A 119 -9.52 1.74 6.94
CA GLU A 119 -10.35 2.65 6.16
C GLU A 119 -10.54 2.12 4.75
N ILE A 120 -9.45 1.70 4.10
CA ILE A 120 -9.49 1.12 2.75
C ILE A 120 -10.29 -0.19 2.77
N LEU A 121 -10.09 -1.06 3.76
CA LEU A 121 -10.85 -2.31 3.91
C LEU A 121 -12.36 -2.04 3.97
N THR A 122 -12.78 -1.05 4.77
CA THR A 122 -14.19 -0.67 4.89
C THR A 122 -14.77 -0.18 3.55
N GLN A 123 -13.98 0.57 2.77
CA GLN A 123 -14.41 1.03 1.44
C GLN A 123 -14.48 -0.13 0.44
N LEU A 124 -13.53 -1.06 0.49
CA LEU A 124 -13.53 -2.28 -0.33
C LEU A 124 -14.74 -3.16 -0.02
N ASP A 125 -15.04 -3.38 1.26
CA ASP A 125 -16.20 -4.15 1.69
C ASP A 125 -17.51 -3.56 1.17
N LYS A 126 -17.61 -2.23 1.10
CA LYS A 126 -18.77 -1.57 0.50
C LYS A 126 -18.86 -1.89 -1.00
N ILE A 127 -17.81 -1.60 -1.77
CA ILE A 127 -17.88 -1.76 -3.23
C ILE A 127 -17.87 -3.21 -3.73
N CYS A 128 -17.48 -4.17 -2.87
CA CYS A 128 -17.40 -5.59 -3.21
C CYS A 128 -18.56 -6.43 -2.67
N ASN A 129 -19.43 -5.87 -1.84
CA ASN A 129 -20.62 -6.56 -1.31
C ASN A 129 -21.95 -5.88 -1.68
N ASP A 130 -21.89 -4.72 -2.33
CA ASP A 130 -23.05 -4.06 -2.97
C ASP A 130 -23.47 -4.81 -4.26
#